data_AF-A0A4Z0B355-F1
#
_entry.id   AF-A0A4Z0B355-F1
#
_cell.length_a   1.000
_cell.length_b   1.000
_cell.length_c   1.000
_cell.angle_alpha   90.00
_cell.angle_beta   90.00
_cell.angle_gamma   90.00
#
_symmetry.space_group_name_H-M   'P 1'
#
loop_
_entity.id
_entity.type
_entity.pdbx_description
1 polymer ?
#
loop_
_entity_poly.entity_id
_entity_poly.type
_entity_poly.pdbx_seq_one_letter_code
_entity_poly.pdbx_strand_id
1 'polypeptide(L)'
;MRKAEQDQIREMTGPQGRPAGDHRSAERIIEQSPVLKYFLENRDNYHLLDDLKRQVGDWTEANPVLEARANAAYDLDKVLRFIDNVDPRTLNGSHCRNGKIDGFSNDGYSTLDNSEASLLKAFSYKGYEVLRHLPT
;
A
#
# COMPACT_ATOMS: atom_id res chain seq x y z
N MET A 1 5.72 -6.34 9.42
CA MET A 1 6.91 -5.66 8.84
C MET A 1 8.06 -5.64 9.85
N ARG A 2 9.34 -5.58 9.45
CA ARG A 2 10.47 -5.42 10.40
C ARG A 2 10.72 -3.93 10.70
N LYS A 3 11.25 -3.59 11.88
CA LYS A 3 11.52 -2.20 12.28
C LYS A 3 12.37 -1.42 11.26
N ALA A 4 13.46 -2.01 10.77
CA ALA A 4 14.31 -1.36 9.77
C ALA A 4 13.57 -1.04 8.44
N GLU A 5 12.56 -1.83 8.08
CA GLU A 5 11.74 -1.61 6.89
C GLU A 5 10.71 -0.49 7.16
N GLN A 6 10.17 -0.40 8.37
CA GLN A 6 9.33 0.74 8.79
C GLN A 6 10.13 2.04 8.80
N ASP A 7 11.33 2.04 9.37
CA ASP A 7 12.22 3.21 9.43
C ASP A 7 12.58 3.66 8.00
N GLN A 8 12.89 2.72 7.08
CA GLN A 8 13.13 3.06 5.67
C GLN A 8 11.93 3.77 5.03
N ILE A 9 10.71 3.28 5.24
CA ILE A 9 9.50 3.86 4.63
C ILE A 9 9.24 5.28 5.13
N ARG A 10 9.56 5.57 6.40
CA ARG A 10 9.42 6.93 6.97
C ARG A 10 10.35 7.95 6.32
N GLU A 11 11.49 7.51 5.83
CA GLU A 11 12.47 8.38 5.14
C GLU A 11 12.21 8.49 3.64
N MET A 12 11.29 7.69 3.09
CA MET A 12 10.97 7.75 1.66
C MET A 12 10.28 9.06 1.29
N THR A 13 10.68 9.62 0.15
CA THR A 13 10.04 10.77 -0.49
C THR A 13 9.37 10.40 -1.81
N GLY A 14 9.38 9.11 -2.17
CA GLY A 14 8.89 8.59 -3.45
C GLY A 14 9.16 7.09 -3.59
N PRO A 15 8.64 6.46 -4.66
CA PRO A 15 8.87 5.04 -4.94
C PRO A 15 10.36 4.75 -5.18
N GLN A 16 10.83 3.63 -4.64
CA GLN A 16 12.24 3.22 -4.74
C GLN A 16 12.41 2.00 -5.65
N GLY A 17 11.32 1.30 -5.97
CA GLY A 17 11.34 0.03 -6.67
C GLY A 17 11.91 -1.11 -5.83
N ARG A 18 12.10 -2.25 -6.50
CA ARG A 18 12.65 -3.45 -5.87
C ARG A 18 14.14 -3.27 -5.54
N PRO A 19 14.65 -3.87 -4.46
CA PRO A 19 16.06 -3.84 -4.14
C PRO A 19 16.88 -4.57 -5.21
N ALA A 20 18.16 -4.20 -5.33
CA ALA A 20 19.08 -4.87 -6.25
C ALA A 20 19.09 -6.40 -6.02
N GLY A 21 18.97 -7.17 -7.10
CA GLY A 21 18.94 -8.63 -7.09
C GLY A 21 17.55 -9.25 -6.88
N ASP A 22 16.50 -8.45 -6.63
CA ASP A 22 15.13 -8.93 -6.67
C ASP A 22 14.59 -8.92 -8.11
N HIS A 23 14.40 -10.12 -8.66
CA HIS A 23 13.93 -10.35 -10.03
C HIS A 23 12.47 -10.84 -10.10
N ARG A 24 11.71 -10.79 -9.00
CA ARG A 24 10.31 -11.25 -8.98
C ARG A 24 9.42 -10.39 -9.86
N SER A 25 8.58 -10.99 -10.69
CA SER A 25 7.59 -10.24 -11.48
C SER A 25 6.53 -9.57 -10.59
N ALA A 26 5.74 -8.67 -11.17
CA ALA A 26 4.63 -8.02 -10.47
C ALA A 26 3.64 -9.05 -9.91
N GLU A 27 3.29 -10.06 -10.72
CA GLU A 27 2.37 -11.15 -10.34
C GLU A 27 2.95 -11.92 -9.15
N ARG A 28 4.25 -12.23 -9.20
CA ARG A 28 4.91 -12.97 -8.12
C ARG A 28 4.95 -12.17 -6.82
N ILE A 29 5.10 -10.85 -6.90
CA ILE A 29 5.05 -9.96 -5.74
C ILE A 29 3.65 -9.93 -5.14
N ILE A 30 2.62 -9.78 -5.98
CA ILE A 30 1.21 -9.79 -5.58
C ILE A 30 0.85 -11.11 -4.89
N GLU A 31 1.19 -12.25 -5.49
CA GLU A 31 0.93 -13.59 -4.93
C GLU A 31 1.57 -13.82 -3.55
N GLN A 32 2.75 -13.24 -3.32
CA GLN A 32 3.53 -13.44 -2.09
C GLN A 32 3.14 -12.46 -0.97
N SER A 33 2.31 -11.47 -1.25
CA SER A 33 1.84 -10.50 -0.26
C SER A 33 0.34 -10.65 -0.03
N PRO A 34 -0.07 -11.22 1.13
CA PRO A 34 -1.49 -11.34 1.47
C PRO A 34 -2.22 -10.00 1.40
N VAL A 35 -1.65 -8.93 1.97
CA VAL A 35 -2.30 -7.62 1.98
C VAL A 35 -2.45 -7.01 0.60
N LEU A 36 -1.43 -7.12 -0.27
CA LEU A 36 -1.53 -6.63 -1.64
C LEU A 36 -2.53 -7.45 -2.45
N LYS A 37 -2.51 -8.78 -2.30
CA LYS A 37 -3.46 -9.67 -2.96
C LYS A 37 -4.91 -9.35 -2.55
N TYR A 38 -5.19 -9.32 -1.25
CA TYR A 38 -6.52 -9.01 -0.74
C TYR A 38 -6.97 -7.60 -1.11
N PHE A 39 -6.05 -6.64 -1.13
CA PHE A 39 -6.33 -5.30 -1.63
C PHE A 39 -6.77 -5.37 -3.09
N LEU A 40 -5.98 -5.95 -3.99
CA LEU A 40 -6.33 -5.97 -5.43
C LEU A 40 -7.57 -6.82 -5.76
N GLU A 41 -7.93 -7.80 -4.94
CA GLU A 41 -9.16 -8.60 -5.08
C GLU A 41 -10.42 -7.88 -4.56
N ASN A 42 -10.26 -6.87 -3.70
CA ASN A 42 -11.37 -6.10 -3.13
C ASN A 42 -11.83 -4.99 -4.08
N ARG A 43 -13.12 -4.96 -4.43
CA ARG A 43 -13.68 -3.94 -5.34
C ARG A 43 -13.87 -2.57 -4.70
N ASP A 44 -13.95 -2.50 -3.37
CA ASP A 44 -14.24 -1.26 -2.64
C ASP A 44 -13.14 -0.20 -2.82
N ASN A 45 -11.91 -0.60 -3.15
CA ASN A 45 -10.79 0.32 -3.31
C ASN A 45 -10.54 0.77 -4.75
N TYR A 46 -11.37 0.37 -5.72
CA TYR A 46 -11.10 0.61 -7.15
C TYR A 46 -10.99 2.11 -7.48
N HIS A 47 -11.71 2.94 -6.75
CA HIS A 47 -11.68 4.39 -6.87
C HIS A 47 -10.32 5.02 -6.50
N LEU A 48 -9.47 4.30 -5.76
CA LEU A 48 -8.12 4.76 -5.37
C LEU A 48 -7.04 4.35 -6.36
N LEU A 49 -7.30 3.40 -7.27
CA LEU A 49 -6.24 2.76 -8.05
C LEU A 49 -5.47 3.75 -8.91
N ASP A 50 -6.16 4.67 -9.60
CA ASP A 50 -5.50 5.66 -10.46
C ASP A 50 -4.62 6.63 -9.66
N ASP A 51 -5.07 7.05 -8.48
CA ASP A 51 -4.29 7.93 -7.60
C ASP A 51 -3.10 7.18 -6.99
N LEU A 52 -3.29 5.93 -6.58
CA LEU A 52 -2.20 5.08 -6.10
C LEU A 52 -1.14 4.85 -7.20
N LYS A 53 -1.57 4.61 -8.45
CA LYS A 53 -0.65 4.50 -9.60
C LYS A 53 0.18 5.76 -9.82
N ARG A 54 -0.37 6.95 -9.52
CA ARG A 54 0.41 8.21 -9.59
C ARG A 54 1.50 8.27 -8.52
N GLN A 55 1.30 7.62 -7.37
CA GLN A 55 2.29 7.61 -6.29
C GLN A 55 3.37 6.55 -6.48
N VAL A 56 3.01 5.34 -6.91
CA VAL A 56 3.93 4.18 -6.94
C VAL A 56 4.26 3.67 -8.34
N GLY A 57 3.60 4.20 -9.37
CA GLY A 57 3.67 3.72 -10.76
C GLY A 57 2.55 2.73 -11.10
N ASP A 58 2.40 2.42 -12.39
CA ASP A 58 1.39 1.46 -12.86
C ASP A 58 1.91 0.02 -12.80
N TRP A 59 1.36 -0.77 -11.87
CA TRP A 59 1.67 -2.19 -11.66
C TRP A 59 0.87 -3.15 -12.55
N THR A 60 -0.07 -2.65 -13.35
CA THR A 60 -1.00 -3.47 -14.17
C THR A 60 -0.47 -3.76 -15.57
N GLU A 61 -1.13 -4.69 -16.28
CA GLU A 61 -0.86 -5.02 -17.69
C GLU A 61 -0.96 -3.83 -18.65
N ALA A 62 -1.61 -2.73 -18.24
CA ALA A 62 -1.65 -1.50 -19.03
C ALA A 62 -0.26 -0.87 -19.22
N ASN A 63 0.69 -1.16 -18.34
CA ASN A 63 2.08 -0.75 -18.46
C ASN A 63 2.88 -1.81 -19.23
N PRO A 64 3.39 -1.54 -20.44
CA PRO A 64 4.11 -2.53 -21.23
C PRO A 64 5.51 -2.86 -20.67
N VAL A 65 6.03 -2.07 -19.71
CA VAL A 65 7.37 -2.25 -19.15
C VAL A 65 7.31 -3.14 -17.91
N LEU A 66 7.63 -4.43 -18.08
CA LEU A 66 7.57 -5.45 -17.02
C LEU A 66 8.35 -5.06 -15.75
N GLU A 67 9.54 -4.48 -15.92
CA GLU A 67 10.38 -4.00 -14.82
C GLU A 67 9.70 -2.87 -14.02
N ALA A 68 9.07 -1.92 -14.73
CA ALA A 68 8.34 -0.82 -14.08
C ALA A 68 7.11 -1.34 -13.32
N ARG A 69 6.40 -2.34 -13.87
CA ARG A 69 5.28 -2.99 -13.17
C ARG A 69 5.72 -3.68 -11.89
N ALA A 70 6.81 -4.43 -11.95
CA ALA A 70 7.33 -5.15 -10.78
C ALA A 70 7.80 -4.20 -9.68
N ASN A 71 8.43 -3.08 -10.07
CA ASN A 71 8.80 -2.02 -9.13
C ASN A 71 7.58 -1.35 -8.50
N ALA A 72 6.57 -1.00 -9.31
CA ALA A 72 5.33 -0.41 -8.80
C ALA A 72 4.55 -1.34 -7.86
N ALA A 73 4.45 -2.64 -8.19
CA ALA A 73 3.83 -3.64 -7.33
C ALA A 73 4.57 -3.77 -5.99
N TYR A 74 5.90 -3.73 -6.02
CA TYR A 74 6.73 -3.78 -4.82
C TYR A 74 6.57 -2.54 -3.93
N ASP A 75 6.55 -1.35 -4.53
CA ASP A 75 6.33 -0.11 -3.78
C ASP A 75 4.91 -0.06 -3.18
N LEU A 76 3.89 -0.52 -3.92
CA LEU A 76 2.54 -0.65 -3.37
C LEU A 76 2.48 -1.66 -2.21
N ASP A 77 3.12 -2.83 -2.35
CA ASP A 77 3.22 -3.82 -1.27
C ASP A 77 3.80 -3.21 0.01
N LYS A 78 4.91 -2.46 -0.12
CA LYS A 78 5.55 -1.78 1.00
C LYS A 78 4.59 -0.82 1.70
N VAL A 79 3.88 0.02 0.94
CA VAL A 79 2.93 0.99 1.50
C VAL A 79 1.79 0.28 2.23
N LEU A 80 1.17 -0.72 1.60
CA LEU A 80 0.05 -1.46 2.20
C LEU A 80 0.47 -2.19 3.48
N ARG A 81 1.63 -2.86 3.45
CA ARG A 81 2.18 -3.53 4.64
C ARG A 81 2.55 -2.55 5.74
N PHE A 82 3.01 -1.35 5.42
CA PHE A 82 3.30 -0.33 6.42
C PHE A 82 2.01 0.13 7.10
N ILE A 83 0.96 0.41 6.33
CA ILE A 83 -0.35 0.82 6.84
C ILE A 83 -0.99 -0.28 7.70
N ASP A 84 -0.98 -1.54 7.24
CA ASP A 84 -1.41 -2.72 8.03
C ASP A 84 -0.53 -2.95 9.28
N ASN A 85 0.61 -2.28 9.43
CA ASN A 85 1.44 -2.35 10.65
C ASN A 85 1.32 -1.13 11.56
N VAL A 86 0.42 -0.17 11.28
CA VAL A 86 0.18 0.98 12.16
C VAL A 86 -0.43 0.51 13.50
N ASP A 87 -0.05 1.15 14.60
CA ASP A 87 -0.53 0.79 15.94
C ASP A 87 -2.07 0.89 15.98
N PRO A 88 -2.80 -0.22 16.17
CA PRO A 88 -4.25 -0.23 16.10
C PRO A 88 -4.89 0.57 17.25
N ARG A 89 -4.15 0.87 18.34
CA ARG A 89 -4.63 1.76 19.41
C ARG A 89 -4.84 3.20 18.94
N THR A 90 -4.24 3.55 17.82
CA THR A 90 -4.32 4.89 17.23
C THR A 90 -5.28 4.96 16.06
N LEU A 91 -5.88 3.82 15.66
CA LEU A 91 -6.78 3.71 14.53
C LEU A 91 -8.17 3.24 14.95
N ASN A 92 -9.19 3.69 14.23
CA ASN A 92 -10.56 3.25 14.44
C ASN A 92 -10.88 2.04 13.56
N GLY A 93 -11.41 0.98 14.19
CA GLY A 93 -11.93 -0.18 13.48
C GLY A 93 -10.89 -0.92 12.62
N SER A 94 -9.61 -0.84 12.98
CA SER A 94 -8.50 -1.46 12.25
C SER A 94 -7.75 -2.49 13.12
N HIS A 95 -7.25 -3.55 12.51
CA HIS A 95 -6.46 -4.57 13.17
C HIS A 95 -5.11 -4.74 12.49
N CYS A 96 -4.05 -4.35 13.19
CA CYS A 96 -2.71 -4.47 12.62
C CYS A 96 -2.36 -5.93 12.30
N ARG A 97 -1.66 -6.14 11.18
CA ARG A 97 -1.06 -7.40 10.73
C ARG A 97 -2.11 -8.47 10.45
N ASN A 98 -3.32 -8.07 10.09
CA ASN A 98 -4.36 -9.00 9.64
C ASN A 98 -4.27 -9.28 8.13
N GLY A 99 -3.39 -8.57 7.42
CA GLY A 99 -3.19 -8.73 5.99
C GLY A 99 -4.31 -8.10 5.16
N LYS A 100 -5.00 -7.09 5.69
CA LYS A 100 -6.05 -6.34 5.00
C LYS A 100 -5.82 -4.85 5.23
N ILE A 101 -6.59 -4.03 4.51
CA ILE A 101 -6.72 -2.61 4.80
C ILE A 101 -8.13 -2.40 5.33
N ASP A 102 -8.24 -2.21 6.63
CA ASP A 102 -9.51 -2.10 7.32
C ASP A 102 -10.13 -0.70 7.18
N GLY A 103 -11.47 -0.63 7.21
CA GLY A 103 -12.20 0.64 7.27
C GLY A 103 -12.79 1.12 5.95
N PHE A 104 -12.71 0.37 4.85
CA PHE A 104 -13.59 0.60 3.71
C PHE A 104 -15.06 0.30 4.09
N SER A 105 -15.98 1.13 3.64
CA SER A 105 -17.42 0.96 3.85
C SER A 105 -18.21 1.49 2.66
N ASN A 106 -19.52 1.21 2.65
CA ASN A 106 -20.43 1.62 1.58
C ASN A 106 -19.88 1.26 0.20
N ASP A 107 -19.51 0.00 -0.05
CA ASP A 107 -18.93 -0.47 -1.32
C ASP A 107 -17.75 0.40 -1.83
N GLY A 108 -16.96 0.96 -0.90
CA GLY A 108 -15.83 1.82 -1.21
C GLY A 108 -16.13 3.32 -1.29
N TYR A 109 -17.38 3.75 -1.25
CA TYR A 109 -17.73 5.17 -1.30
C TYR A 109 -17.31 5.92 -0.03
N SER A 110 -16.98 5.21 1.05
CA SER A 110 -16.63 5.80 2.32
C SER A 110 -15.49 5.04 3.00
N THR A 111 -14.72 5.78 3.80
CA THR A 111 -13.72 5.23 4.69
C THR A 111 -14.10 5.60 6.11
N LEU A 112 -13.94 4.69 7.07
CA LEU A 112 -14.05 5.01 8.48
C LEU A 112 -12.95 6.04 8.84
N ASP A 113 -13.32 7.11 9.52
CA ASP A 113 -12.37 8.16 9.91
C ASP A 113 -11.25 7.59 10.78
N ASN A 114 -10.01 7.97 10.46
CA ASN A 114 -8.81 7.51 11.15
C ASN A 114 -8.65 5.98 11.19
N SER A 115 -9.06 5.30 10.12
CA SER A 115 -8.77 3.87 9.84
C SER A 115 -7.60 3.72 8.87
N GLU A 116 -7.11 2.49 8.70
CA GLU A 116 -6.15 2.14 7.64
C GLU A 116 -6.60 2.58 6.24
N ALA A 117 -7.87 2.38 5.89
CA ALA A 117 -8.43 2.83 4.61
C ALA A 117 -8.38 4.35 4.45
N SER A 118 -8.64 5.11 5.52
CA SER A 118 -8.51 6.57 5.49
C SER A 118 -7.07 7.03 5.32
N LEU A 119 -6.11 6.31 5.90
CA LEU A 119 -4.68 6.56 5.71
C LEU A 119 -4.22 6.25 4.29
N LEU A 120 -4.69 5.13 3.71
CA LEU A 120 -4.37 4.77 2.34
C LEU A 120 -4.96 5.79 1.35
N LYS A 121 -6.18 6.26 1.60
CA LYS A 121 -6.79 7.35 0.84
C LYS A 121 -6.00 8.66 0.98
N ALA A 122 -5.52 8.99 2.18
CA ALA A 122 -4.64 10.15 2.36
C ALA A 122 -3.34 9.99 1.56
N PHE A 123 -2.73 8.80 1.58
CA PHE A 123 -1.54 8.47 0.81
C PHE A 123 -1.79 8.59 -0.70
N SER A 124 -2.96 8.18 -1.23
CA SER A 124 -3.21 8.29 -2.68
C SER A 124 -3.15 9.74 -3.18
N TYR A 125 -3.57 10.71 -2.34
CA TYR A 125 -3.53 12.14 -2.69
C TYR A 125 -2.21 12.83 -2.36
N LYS A 126 -1.61 12.49 -1.23
CA LYS A 126 -0.45 13.21 -0.66
C LYS A 126 0.87 12.46 -0.85
N GLY A 127 0.83 11.15 -1.05
CA GLY A 127 2.01 10.32 -1.20
C GLY A 127 2.73 10.09 0.14
N TYR A 128 4.06 9.94 0.05
CA TYR A 128 4.88 9.39 1.12
C TYR A 128 4.96 10.26 2.39
N GLU A 129 4.64 11.56 2.35
CA GLU A 129 4.62 12.37 3.58
C GLU A 129 3.63 11.85 4.63
N VAL A 130 2.56 11.18 4.19
CA VAL A 130 1.52 10.65 5.09
C VAL A 130 2.10 9.59 6.02
N LEU A 131 3.13 8.85 5.56
CA LEU A 131 3.66 7.69 6.27
C LEU A 131 4.66 8.06 7.37
N ARG A 132 5.30 9.24 7.29
CA ARG A 132 6.47 9.60 8.12
C ARG A 132 6.20 9.58 9.62
N HIS A 133 5.01 10.02 10.02
CA HIS A 133 4.65 10.26 11.42
C HIS A 133 3.62 9.27 11.98
N LEU A 134 3.21 8.26 11.20
CA LEU A 134 2.26 7.25 11.68
C LEU A 134 2.91 6.38 12.76
N PRO A 135 2.23 6.01 13.85
CA PRO A 135 2.79 5.11 14.87
C PRO A 135 2.77 3.65 14.36
N THR A 136 3.86 2.90 14.45
CA THR A 136 3.98 1.50 13.93
C THR A 136 4.80 0.59 14.83
#